data_AF-A0A937PKG8-F1
#
_entry.id   AF-A0A937PKG8-F1
#
_cell.length_a   1.000
_cell.length_b   1.000
_cell.length_c   1.000
_cell.angle_alpha   90.00
_cell.angle_beta   90.00
_cell.angle_gamma   90.00
#
_symmetry.space_group_name_H-M   'P 1'
#
loop_
_entity.id
_entity.type
_entity.pdbx_description
1 polymer ?
#
loop_
_entity_poly.entity_id
_entity_poly.type
_entity_poly.pdbx_seq_one_letter_code
_entity_poly.pdbx_strand_id
1 'polypeptide(L)' 'MTLRGNVAADTSNVAALEDGLAATLAETYREVAHAECFDPEQRAEIYTILEILKADTDVHRETIGRYVGERGSKDAGA' A
#
# COMPACT_ATOMS: atom_id res chain seq x y z
N MET A 1 -29.16 11.15 -2.83
CA MET A 1 -28.05 10.26 -2.45
C MET A 1 -27.02 10.33 -3.58
N THR A 2 -25.98 11.15 -3.41
CA THR A 2 -25.13 11.63 -4.50
C THR A 2 -23.97 10.66 -4.71
N LEU A 3 -23.90 10.04 -5.89
CA LEU A 3 -22.85 9.09 -6.34
C LEU A 3 -21.40 9.55 -6.07
N ARG A 4 -21.16 10.86 -5.97
CA ARG A 4 -19.83 11.43 -5.67
C ARG A 4 -19.36 11.18 -4.24
N GLY A 5 -20.27 11.10 -3.27
CA GLY A 5 -19.92 10.87 -1.86
C GLY A 5 -19.36 9.47 -1.59
N ASN A 6 -19.88 8.45 -2.29
CA ASN A 6 -19.38 7.08 -2.15
C ASN A 6 -17.96 6.92 -2.68
N VAL A 7 -17.65 7.49 -3.86
CA VAL A 7 -16.32 7.30 -4.48
C VAL A 7 -15.19 7.97 -3.66
N ALA A 8 -15.48 9.07 -2.96
CA ALA A 8 -14.49 9.72 -2.09
C ALA A 8 -14.22 8.90 -0.81
N ALA A 9 -15.26 8.33 -0.20
CA ALA A 9 -15.11 7.42 0.93
C ALA A 9 -14.37 6.13 0.53
N ASP A 10 -14.69 5.57 -0.64
CA ASP A 10 -14.04 4.37 -1.17
C ASP A 10 -12.54 4.60 -1.44
N THR A 11 -12.17 5.74 -2.03
CA THR A 11 -10.76 6.07 -2.30
C THR A 11 -9.95 6.33 -1.03
N SER A 12 -10.54 6.94 0.00
CA SER A 12 -9.90 7.09 1.31
C SER A 12 -9.69 5.74 2.00
N ASN A 13 -10.63 4.81 1.88
CA ASN A 13 -10.50 3.47 2.44
C ASN A 13 -9.38 2.69 1.76
N VAL A 14 -9.28 2.78 0.42
CA VAL A 14 -8.19 2.13 -0.32
C VAL A 14 -6.84 2.73 0.08
N ALA A 15 -6.72 4.05 0.23
CA ALA A 15 -5.48 4.67 0.73
C ALA A 15 -5.05 4.11 2.10
N ALA A 16 -5.98 3.96 3.04
CA ALA A 16 -5.71 3.39 4.35
C ALA A 16 -5.31 1.91 4.28
N LEU A 17 -5.91 1.14 3.36
CA LEU A 17 -5.53 -0.25 3.12
C LEU A 17 -4.10 -0.37 2.59
N GLU A 18 -3.71 0.48 1.64
CA GLU A 18 -2.35 0.49 1.09
C GLU A 18 -1.30 0.90 2.14
N ASP A 19 -1.62 1.86 3.02
CA ASP A 19 -0.75 2.21 4.15
C ASP A 19 -0.61 1.03 5.13
N GLY A 20 -1.71 0.33 5.42
CA GLY A 20 -1.70 -0.86 6.27
C GLY A 20 -0.92 -2.03 5.65
N LEU A 21 -1.04 -2.24 4.35
CA LEU A 21 -0.29 -3.25 3.61
C LEU A 21 1.20 -2.94 3.63
N ALA A 22 1.59 -1.69 3.38
CA ALA A 22 2.99 -1.26 3.43
C ALA A 22 3.62 -1.51 4.82
N ALA A 23 2.89 -1.18 5.90
CA ALA A 23 3.33 -1.45 7.26
C ALA A 23 3.48 -2.95 7.53
N THR A 24 2.52 -3.76 7.06
CA THR A 24 2.53 -5.22 7.21
C THR A 24 3.73 -5.83 6.49
N LEU A 25 4.00 -5.45 5.24
CA LEU A 25 5.16 -5.92 4.48
C LEU A 25 6.49 -5.58 5.18
N ALA A 26 6.59 -4.39 5.79
CA ALA A 26 7.77 -3.99 6.55
C ALA A 26 7.95 -4.79 7.86
N GLU A 27 6.86 -5.23 8.49
CA GLU A 27 6.91 -6.15 9.64
C GLU A 27 7.30 -7.56 9.19
N THR A 28 6.66 -8.10 8.17
CA THR A 28 6.97 -9.42 7.62
C THR A 28 8.43 -9.53 7.19
N TYR A 29 9.00 -8.47 6.61
CA TYR A 29 10.43 -8.44 6.28
C TYR A 29 11.31 -8.66 7.52
N ARG A 30 10.96 -8.02 8.65
CA ARG A 30 11.67 -8.17 9.93
C ARG A 30 11.47 -9.56 10.53
N GLU A 31 10.25 -10.09 10.50
CA GLU A 31 9.97 -11.45 10.98
C GLU A 31 10.76 -12.50 10.18
N VAL A 32 10.79 -12.40 8.85
CA VAL A 32 11.56 -13.29 7.97
C VAL A 32 13.05 -13.17 8.25
N ALA A 33 13.57 -12.01 8.61
CA ALA A 33 14.98 -11.85 8.99
C ALA A 33 15.38 -12.66 10.23
N HIS A 34 14.44 -12.89 11.14
CA HIS A 34 14.66 -13.61 12.40
C HIS A 34 14.15 -15.05 12.38
N ALA A 35 13.43 -15.47 11.34
CA ALA A 35 12.95 -16.84 11.19
C ALA A 35 14.11 -17.82 10.95
N GLU A 36 14.31 -18.77 11.85
CA GLU A 36 15.39 -19.77 11.78
C GLU A 36 15.05 -20.97 10.87
N CYS A 37 13.78 -21.10 10.45
CA CYS A 37 13.30 -22.24 9.67
C CYS A 37 13.61 -22.18 8.18
N PHE A 38 14.07 -21.05 7.65
CA PHE A 38 14.38 -20.87 6.23
C PHE A 38 15.87 -21.04 5.96
N ASP A 39 16.20 -21.85 4.96
CA ASP A 39 17.54 -21.86 4.40
C ASP A 39 17.84 -20.55 3.63
N PRO A 40 19.09 -20.29 3.23
CA PRO A 40 19.45 -19.06 2.54
C PRO A 40 18.73 -18.84 1.20
N GLU A 41 18.42 -19.89 0.46
CA GLU A 41 17.75 -19.80 -0.85
C GLU A 41 16.28 -19.44 -0.68
N GLN A 42 15.58 -20.15 0.21
CA GLN A 42 14.19 -19.86 0.59
C GLN A 42 14.05 -18.43 1.12
N ARG A 43 14.99 -17.99 1.96
CA ARG A 43 14.97 -16.62 2.50
C ARG A 43 15.16 -15.57 1.40
N ALA A 44 16.06 -15.83 0.45
CA ALA A 44 16.28 -14.93 -0.68
C ALA A 44 15.04 -14.84 -1.59
N GLU A 45 14.36 -15.96 -1.83
CA GLU A 45 13.10 -15.99 -2.59
C GLU A 45 12.01 -15.18 -1.89
N ILE A 46 11.82 -15.39 -0.58
CA ILE A 46 10.85 -14.62 0.21
C ILE A 46 11.16 -13.12 0.16
N TYR A 47 12.43 -12.73 0.31
CA TYR A 47 12.80 -11.31 0.19
C TYR A 47 12.52 -10.74 -1.18
N THR A 48 12.79 -11.48 -2.25
CA THR A 48 12.48 -11.06 -3.62
C THR A 48 10.97 -10.79 -3.77
N ILE A 49 10.13 -11.68 -3.23
CA ILE A 49 8.66 -11.51 -3.25
C ILE A 49 8.26 -10.27 -2.45
N LEU A 50 8.79 -10.09 -1.24
CA LEU A 50 8.48 -8.94 -0.39
C LEU A 50 8.90 -7.61 -1.02
N GLU A 51 10.05 -7.57 -1.71
CA GLU A 51 10.51 -6.39 -2.43
C GLU A 51 9.59 -6.03 -3.59
N ILE A 52 9.14 -7.02 -4.37
CA ILE A 52 8.18 -6.81 -5.47
C ILE A 52 6.85 -6.28 -4.91
N LEU A 53 6.31 -6.90 -3.86
CA LEU A 53 5.05 -6.46 -3.24
C LEU A 53 5.17 -5.06 -2.67
N LYS A 54 6.30 -4.72 -2.06
CA LYS A 54 6.56 -3.37 -1.56
C LYS A 54 6.58 -2.35 -2.70
N ALA A 55 7.28 -2.64 -3.79
CA ALA A 55 7.35 -1.75 -4.94
C ALA A 55 5.96 -1.49 -5.54
N ASP A 56 5.15 -2.54 -5.68
CA ASP A 56 3.78 -2.43 -6.19
C ASP A 56 2.89 -1.59 -5.25
N THR A 57 2.97 -1.87 -3.94
CA THR A 57 2.26 -1.09 -2.91
C THR A 57 2.66 0.38 -2.94
N ASP A 58 3.95 0.70 -3.07
CA ASP A 58 4.42 2.08 -3.13
C ASP A 58 3.89 2.81 -4.39
N VAL A 59 3.81 2.13 -5.54
CA VAL A 59 3.20 2.68 -6.77
C VAL A 59 1.70 2.92 -6.60
N HIS A 60 0.97 2.00 -5.95
CA HIS A 60 -0.45 2.19 -5.67
C HIS A 60 -0.68 3.38 -4.75
N ARG A 61 0.10 3.52 -3.67
CA ARG A 61 0.04 4.66 -2.75
C ARG A 61 0.26 5.98 -3.45
N GLU A 62 1.26 6.07 -4.33
CA GLU A 62 1.51 7.27 -5.13
C GLU A 62 0.30 7.59 -6.04
N THR A 63 -0.22 6.57 -6.72
CA THR A 63 -1.33 6.72 -7.67
C THR A 63 -2.61 7.18 -6.97
N ILE A 64 -2.96 6.55 -5.85
CA ILE A 64 -4.13 6.89 -5.05
C ILE A 64 -3.94 8.26 -4.39
N GLY A 65 -2.76 8.55 -3.86
CA GLY A 65 -2.43 9.84 -3.26
C GLY A 65 -2.61 11.00 -4.25
N ARG A 66 -2.16 10.83 -5.50
CA ARG A 66 -2.44 11.77 -6.59
C ARG A 66 -3.94 11.94 -6.83
N TYR A 67 -4.67 10.84 -6.94
CA TYR A 67 -6.12 10.86 -7.20
C TYR A 67 -6.92 11.57 -6.10
N VAL A 68 -6.54 11.36 -4.84
CA VAL A 68 -7.15 12.02 -3.67
C VAL A 68 -6.77 13.51 -3.64
N GLY A 69 -5.48 13.85 -3.84
CA GLY A 69 -5.01 15.24 -3.85
C GLY A 69 -5.59 16.10 -4.97
N GLU A 70 -5.75 15.53 -6.17
CA GLU A 70 -6.38 16.20 -7.31
C GLU A 70 -7.88 16.45 -7.10
N ARG A 71 -8.59 15.56 -6.38
CA ARG A 71 -10.00 15.77 -6.01
C ARG A 71 -10.17 16.81 -4.92
N GLY A 72 -9.35 16.77 -3.87
CA GLY A 72 -9.38 17.78 -2.79
C GLY A 72 -9.15 19.20 -3.31
N SER A 73 -8.34 19.35 -4.36
CA SER A 73 -8.08 20.65 -5.00
C SER A 73 -9.22 21.15 -5.90
N LYS A 74 -10.00 20.24 -6.50
CA LYS A 74 -11.16 20.59 -7.35
C LYS A 74 -12.41 20.94 -6.56
N ASP A 75 -12.57 20.37 -5.36
CA ASP A 75 -13.73 20.65 -4.49
C ASP A 75 -13.52 21.91 -3.62
N ALA A 76 -12.27 22.37 -3.42
CA ALA A 76 -11.96 23.60 -2.67
C ALA A 76 -12.01 24.90 -3.50
N GLY A 77 -12.31 24.82 -4.79
CA GLY A 77 -12.27 25.93 -5.75
C GLY A 77 -13.59 26.25 -6.47
N ALA A 78 -14.73 25.82 -5.93
CA ALA A 78 -16.06 26.09 -6.48
C ALA A 78 -16.91 26.95 -5.54
#